data_AF-A0A966JYQ3-F1
#
_entry.id   AF-A0A966JYQ3-F1
#
_cell.length_a   1.000
_cell.length_b   1.000
_cell.length_c   1.000
_cell.angle_alpha   90.00
_cell.angle_beta   90.00
_cell.angle_gamma   90.00
#
_symmetry.space_group_name_H-M   'P 1'
#
loop_
_entity.id
_entity.type
_entity.pdbx_description
1 polymer ?
#
loop_
_entity_poly.entity_id
_entity_poly.type
_entity_poly.pdbx_seq_one_letter_code
_entity_poly.pdbx_strand_id
1 'polypeptide(L)' 'MLGDLASWVQDVIEQLGAVGVALLVILENVFPPIPSEIVLPFAGFVAQRGDGSVVVMIFAATIGAV' A
#
# COMPACT_ATOMS: atom_id res chain seq x y z
N MET A 1 14.72 10.60 5.52
CA MET A 1 14.23 10.62 4.12
C MET A 1 13.51 9.32 3.77
N LEU A 2 14.18 8.16 3.66
CA LEU A 2 13.49 6.88 3.34
C LEU A 2 12.64 6.33 4.51
N GLY A 3 13.11 6.50 5.76
CA GLY A 3 12.34 6.12 6.94
C GLY A 3 11.03 6.90 7.08
N ASP A 4 11.05 8.20 6.77
CA ASP A 4 9.87 9.07 6.84
C ASP A 4 8.83 8.73 5.76
N LEU A 5 9.28 8.31 4.57
CA LEU A 5 8.42 7.82 3.50
C LEU A 5 7.76 6.49 3.90
N ALA A 6 8.52 5.57 4.48
CA ALA A 6 8.02 4.27 4.91
C ALA A 6 6.97 4.40 6.02
N SER A 7 7.21 5.27 7.02
CA SER A 7 6.22 5.55 8.06
C SER A 7 4.95 6.18 7.48
N TRP A 8 5.08 7.09 6.51
CA TRP A 8 3.94 7.69 5.85
C TRP A 8 3.10 6.67 5.06
N VAL A 9 3.74 5.79 4.30
CA VAL A 9 3.08 4.68 3.60
C VAL A 9 2.35 3.77 4.59
N GLN A 10 3.00 3.42 5.70
CA GLN A 10 2.42 2.63 6.77
C GLN A 10 1.15 3.30 7.33
N ASP A 11 1.22 4.59 7.69
CA ASP A 11 0.09 5.33 8.25
C ASP A 11 -1.10 5.37 7.29
N VAL A 12 -0.84 5.51 5.98
CA VAL A 12 -1.88 5.49 4.95
C VAL A 12 -2.55 4.12 4.85
N ILE A 13 -1.77 3.04 4.84
CA ILE A 13 -2.31 1.67 4.74
C ILE A 13 -3.04 1.28 6.03
N GLU A 14 -2.56 1.68 7.20
CA GLU A 14 -3.22 1.41 8.48
C GLU A 14 -4.56 2.15 8.61
N GLN A 15 -4.66 3.37 8.09
CA GLN A 15 -5.89 4.16 8.16
C GLN A 15 -6.91 3.82 7.06
N LEU A 16 -6.46 3.55 5.84
CA LEU A 16 -7.32 3.37 4.66
C LEU A 16 -7.43 1.92 4.20
N GLY A 17 -6.62 1.01 4.75
CA GLY A 17 -6.59 -0.40 4.39
C GLY A 17 -6.37 -0.60 2.88
N ALA A 18 -7.22 -1.45 2.29
CA ALA A 18 -7.17 -1.77 0.86
C ALA A 18 -7.31 -0.53 -0.04
N VAL A 19 -8.11 0.46 0.35
CA VAL A 19 -8.24 1.70 -0.42
C VAL A 19 -6.93 2.48 -0.41
N GLY A 20 -6.22 2.50 0.74
CA GLY A 20 -4.90 3.11 0.85
C GLY A 20 -3.89 2.45 -0.08
N VAL A 21 -3.89 1.11 -0.14
CA VAL A 21 -3.02 0.36 -1.05
C VAL A 21 -3.30 0.73 -2.51
N ALA A 22 -4.56 0.75 -2.95
CA ALA A 22 -4.90 1.14 -4.32
C ALA A 22 -4.41 2.57 -4.64
N LEU A 23 -4.64 3.52 -3.74
CA LEU A 23 -4.22 4.91 -3.93
C LEU A 23 -2.69 5.05 -4.01
N LEU A 24 -1.95 4.32 -3.17
CA LEU A 24 -0.49 4.34 -3.17
C LEU A 24 0.08 3.75 -4.46
N VAL A 25 -0.51 2.67 -4.99
CA VAL A 25 -0.09 2.07 -6.26
C VAL A 25 -0.44 2.97 -7.45
N ILE A 26 -1.58 3.66 -7.42
CA ILE A 26 -1.88 4.70 -8.44
C ILE A 26 -0.85 5.82 -8.36
N LEU A 27 -0.54 6.26 -7.14
CA LEU A 27 0.37 7.37 -6.92
C LEU A 27 1.79 7.03 -7.36
N GLU A 28 2.29 5.82 -7.11
CA GLU A 28 3.62 5.39 -7.57
C GLU A 28 3.70 5.28 -9.10
N ASN A 29 2.59 4.99 -9.78
CA ASN A 29 2.51 5.00 -11.24
C ASN A 29 2.54 6.43 -11.83
N VAL A 30 1.88 7.40 -11.19
CA VAL A 30 1.83 8.80 -11.65
C VAL A 30 3.12 9.54 -11.29
N PHE A 31 3.65 9.27 -10.09
CA PHE A 31 4.92 9.78 -9.60
C PHE A 31 5.74 8.58 -9.10
N PRO A 32 6.84 8.22 -9.79
CA PRO A 32 7.67 7.08 -9.39
C PRO A 32 8.55 7.21 -8.13
N PRO A 33 8.61 8.32 -7.33
CA PRO A 33 9.58 8.34 -6.23
C PRO A 33 9.20 7.43 -5.05
N ILE A 34 8.11 6.67 -5.12
CA ILE A 34 7.71 5.68 -4.10
C ILE A 34 8.27 4.30 -4.47
N PRO A 35 9.08 3.65 -3.61
CA PRO A 35 9.56 2.29 -3.84
C PRO A 35 8.45 1.27 -3.59
N SER A 36 8.10 0.49 -4.61
CA SER A 36 7.09 -0.59 -4.54
C SER A 36 7.43 -1.68 -3.49
N GLU A 37 8.71 -1.82 -3.15
CA GLU A 37 9.27 -2.70 -2.12
C GLU A 37 8.81 -2.33 -0.70
N ILE A 38 8.25 -1.14 -0.52
CA ILE A 38 7.68 -0.71 0.77
C ILE A 38 6.17 -0.96 0.77
N VAL A 39 5.45 -0.54 -0.26
CA VAL A 39 3.97 -0.56 -0.29
C VAL A 39 3.42 -1.99 -0.22
N LEU A 40 3.89 -2.89 -1.08
CA LEU A 40 3.30 -4.23 -1.22
C LEU A 40 3.59 -5.16 -0.04
N PRO A 41 4.82 -5.21 0.52
CA PRO A 41 5.07 -6.02 1.72
C PRO A 41 4.29 -5.51 2.93
N PHE A 42 4.11 -4.19 3.05
CA PHE A 42 3.32 -3.60 4.13
C PHE A 42 1.83 -3.90 3.98
N ALA A 43 1.29 -3.83 2.75
CA ALA A 43 -0.08 -4.24 2.46
C ALA A 43 -0.34 -5.70 2.89
N GLY A 44 0.61 -6.61 2.60
CA GLY A 44 0.55 -8.00 3.04
C GLY A 44 0.63 -8.16 4.57
N PHE A 45 1.52 -7.41 5.23
CA PHE A 45 1.65 -7.41 6.69
C PHE A 45 0.37 -6.91 7.38
N VAL A 46 -0.22 -5.80 6.90
CA VAL A 46 -1.46 -5.24 7.45
C VAL A 46 -2.65 -6.15 7.18
N ALA A 47 -2.72 -6.78 6.00
CA ALA A 47 -3.74 -7.80 5.73
C ALA A 47 -3.66 -8.97 6.71
N GLN A 48 -2.46 -9.45 7.02
CA GLN A 48 -2.31 -10.56 7.96
C GLN A 48 -2.54 -10.16 9.42
N ARG A 49 -2.32 -8.89 9.77
CA ARG A 49 -2.40 -8.39 11.15
C ARG A 49 -3.76 -7.81 11.54
N GLY A 50 -4.55 -7.30 10.58
CA GLY A 50 -5.91 -6.82 10.79
C GLY A 50 -6.98 -7.79 10.26
N ASP A 51 -8.26 -7.38 10.26
CA ASP A 51 -9.37 -8.08 9.59
C ASP A 51 -9.32 -7.93 8.04
N GLY A 52 -8.18 -7.51 7.49
CA GLY A 52 -8.00 -7.29 6.06
C GLY A 52 -7.78 -8.60 5.32
N SER A 53 -8.61 -8.92 4.33
CA SER A 53 -8.35 -10.08 3.49
C SER A 53 -7.14 -9.82 2.58
N VAL A 54 -6.13 -10.71 2.61
CA VAL A 54 -4.98 -10.68 1.69
C VAL A 54 -5.46 -10.63 0.23
N VAL A 55 -6.55 -11.33 -0.08
CA VAL A 55 -7.18 -11.32 -1.39
C VAL A 55 -7.65 -9.92 -1.78
N VAL A 56 -8.26 -9.18 -0.85
CA VAL A 56 -8.73 -7.81 -1.07
C VAL A 56 -7.56 -6.85 -1.30
N MET A 57 -6.45 -7.00 -0.57
CA MET A 57 -5.25 -6.19 -0.81
C MET A 57 -4.64 -6.45 -2.19
N ILE A 58 -4.60 -7.72 -2.63
CA ILE A 58 -4.14 -8.07 -3.97
C ILE A 58 -5.02 -7.42 -5.04
N PHE A 59 -6.34 -7.50 -4.90
CA PHE A 59 -7.26 -6.83 -5.83
C PHE A 59 -7.08 -5.32 -5.84
N ALA A 60 -6.92 -4.70 -4.67
CA ALA A 60 -6.74 -3.27 -4.57
C ALA A 60 -5.43 -2.80 -5.21
N ALA A 61 -4.32 -3.50 -4.95
CA ALA A 61 -3.05 -3.24 -5.62
C ALA A 61 -3.16 -3.45 -7.15
N THR A 62 -3.86 -4.49 -7.60
CA THR A 62 -4.06 -4.76 -9.02
C THR A 62 -4.88 -3.66 -9.70
N ILE A 63 -5.94 -3.18 -9.06
CA ILE A 63 -6.76 -2.07 -9.57
C ILE A 63 -5.94 -0.79 -9.63
N GLY A 64 -5.12 -0.51 -8.62
CA GLY A 64 -4.30 0.69 -8.61
C GLY A 64 -3.14 0.67 -9.62
N ALA A 65 -2.76 -0.52 -10.09
CA ALA A 65 -1.67 -0.71 -11.04
C ALA A 65 -2.06 -0.42 -12.51
N VAL A 66 -3.36 -0.29 -12.80
CA VAL A 66 -3.91 -0.07 -14.15
C VAL A 66 -4.31 1.39 -14.33
#